data_AF-A0A246G7B3-F1
#
_entry.id   AF-A0A246G7B3-F1
#
_cell.length_a   1.000
_cell.length_b   1.000
_cell.length_c   1.000
_cell.angle_alpha   90.00
_cell.angle_beta   90.00
_cell.angle_gamma   90.00
#
_symmetry.space_group_name_H-M   'P 1'
#
loop_
_entity.id
_entity.type
_entity.pdbx_description
1 polymer ?
#
loop_
_entity_poly.entity_id
_entity_poly.type
_entity_poly.pdbx_seq_one_letter_code
_entity_poly.pdbx_strand_id
1 'polypeptide(L)'
;MLQLTGRSAYEYANTYTKKEGADIISNPDLVVSNVSIAVLSSMTFWKWKSLNTSSNLTKDVINKICPKVGKNTSVTGRDGKCSTNHEEKKKIFDGSTSEVFKIDECRLGKSLNKNNEKGTVIFISGKGSKYISSWLVYKTDVYLNMTLDTFKKLKRKEDLPNPDFTTFLSRDAHGDKEKYGKHSDKRYGTGNETPPGEYYLIPATPGQSYKMYISSDGKSPSIKGPDGNRDGVAIHQYSPKFAIGCLTTVTGKDTSIVNKLLNILNDLPLKDDKPVRIILEERKVKEEQWNNNKIGTIKWTGIL
;
A
#
# COMPACT_ATOMS: atom_id res chain seq x y z
N MET A 1 -24.50 -14.10 4.82
CA MET A 1 -25.21 -12.83 4.57
C MET A 1 -25.69 -12.27 5.90
N LEU A 2 -25.86 -10.96 6.02
CA LEU A 2 -26.25 -10.28 7.27
C LEU A 2 -27.72 -9.82 7.17
N GLN A 3 -28.51 -10.07 8.20
CA GLN A 3 -29.91 -9.66 8.25
C GLN A 3 -30.01 -8.16 8.59
N LEU A 4 -30.10 -7.32 7.55
CA LEU A 4 -30.15 -5.87 7.71
C LEU A 4 -31.45 -5.43 8.41
N THR A 5 -31.33 -4.63 9.46
CA THR A 5 -32.48 -4.15 10.25
C THR A 5 -32.28 -2.68 10.66
N GLY A 6 -33.39 -1.95 10.80
CA GLY A 6 -33.42 -0.56 11.26
C GLY A 6 -33.22 0.47 10.15
N ARG A 7 -34.02 1.55 10.20
CA ARG A 7 -34.08 2.58 9.14
C ARG A 7 -32.71 3.17 8.78
N SER A 8 -31.91 3.54 9.77
CA SER A 8 -30.58 4.14 9.52
C SER A 8 -29.61 3.18 8.80
N ALA A 9 -29.74 1.87 9.03
CA ALA A 9 -28.91 0.87 8.34
C ALA A 9 -29.31 0.79 6.86
N TYR A 10 -30.61 0.80 6.58
CA TYR A 10 -31.15 0.86 5.22
C TYR A 10 -30.77 2.17 4.52
N GLU A 11 -30.84 3.32 5.20
CA GLU A 11 -30.45 4.62 4.64
C GLU A 11 -28.97 4.63 4.26
N TYR A 12 -28.10 4.13 5.14
CA TYR A 12 -26.67 4.02 4.83
C TYR A 12 -26.40 3.10 3.65
N ALA A 13 -26.99 1.89 3.66
CA ALA A 13 -26.82 0.92 2.58
C ALA A 13 -27.36 1.45 1.23
N ASN A 14 -28.45 2.23 1.26
CA ASN A 14 -29.07 2.80 0.06
C ASN A 14 -28.13 3.77 -0.69
N THR A 15 -27.19 4.42 0.01
CA THR A 15 -26.16 5.27 -0.63
C THR A 15 -25.25 4.50 -1.60
N TYR A 16 -25.24 3.16 -1.52
CA TYR A 16 -24.52 2.26 -2.41
C TYR A 16 -25.47 1.50 -3.34
N THR A 17 -26.52 0.88 -2.81
CA THR A 17 -27.43 0.05 -3.65
C THR A 17 -28.15 0.87 -4.72
N LYS A 18 -28.44 2.16 -4.45
CA LYS A 18 -29.06 3.05 -5.43
C LYS A 18 -28.17 3.32 -6.64
N LYS A 19 -26.84 3.23 -6.48
CA LYS A 19 -25.87 3.32 -7.59
C LYS A 19 -25.92 2.08 -8.49
N GLU A 20 -26.35 0.96 -7.94
CA GLU A 20 -26.61 -0.29 -8.65
C GLU A 20 -28.08 -0.41 -9.11
N GLY A 21 -28.82 0.71 -9.13
CA GLY A 21 -30.23 0.75 -9.58
C GLY A 21 -31.26 0.20 -8.60
N ALA A 22 -30.89 -0.05 -7.34
CA ALA A 22 -31.78 -0.59 -6.32
C ALA A 22 -32.03 0.41 -5.17
N ASP A 23 -33.22 1.02 -5.16
CA ASP A 23 -33.65 1.88 -4.05
C ASP A 23 -34.30 1.05 -2.92
N ILE A 24 -33.48 0.65 -1.96
CA ILE A 24 -33.91 -0.22 -0.86
C ILE A 24 -34.67 0.52 0.25
N ILE A 25 -34.79 1.86 0.15
CA ILE A 25 -35.70 2.63 1.03
C ILE A 25 -37.13 2.52 0.53
N SER A 26 -37.31 2.74 -0.78
CA SER A 26 -38.64 2.65 -1.40
C SER A 26 -39.11 1.22 -1.61
N ASN A 27 -38.18 0.27 -1.83
CA ASN A 27 -38.48 -1.14 -2.02
C ASN A 27 -37.53 -2.03 -1.20
N PRO A 28 -37.77 -2.19 0.12
CA PRO A 28 -36.88 -2.92 1.02
C PRO A 28 -36.75 -4.42 0.70
N ASP A 29 -37.77 -5.01 0.05
CA ASP A 29 -37.78 -6.44 -0.32
C ASP A 29 -36.70 -6.80 -1.34
N LEU A 30 -36.09 -5.80 -2.00
CA LEU A 30 -34.90 -6.00 -2.84
C LEU A 30 -33.71 -6.59 -2.07
N VAL A 31 -33.61 -6.35 -0.76
CA VAL A 31 -32.56 -6.94 0.09
C VAL A 31 -32.76 -8.46 0.26
N VAL A 32 -33.98 -8.96 0.07
CA VAL A 32 -34.33 -10.39 0.17
C VAL A 32 -34.37 -11.06 -1.20
N SER A 33 -34.98 -10.40 -2.18
CA SER A 33 -35.27 -10.96 -3.50
C SER A 33 -34.10 -10.86 -4.49
N ASN A 34 -33.17 -9.92 -4.28
CA ASN A 34 -32.01 -9.74 -5.16
C ASN A 34 -30.70 -10.04 -4.41
N VAL A 35 -30.06 -11.15 -4.77
CA VAL A 35 -28.83 -11.64 -4.11
C VAL A 35 -27.68 -10.64 -4.17
N SER A 36 -27.50 -9.93 -5.28
CA SER A 36 -26.43 -8.92 -5.42
C SER A 36 -26.66 -7.76 -4.46
N ILE A 37 -27.91 -7.32 -4.31
CA ILE A 37 -28.31 -6.27 -3.36
C ILE A 37 -28.22 -6.77 -1.91
N ALA A 38 -28.52 -8.04 -1.64
CA ALA A 38 -28.35 -8.67 -0.33
C ALA A 38 -26.87 -8.71 0.11
N VAL A 39 -25.97 -9.08 -0.80
CA VAL A 39 -24.52 -9.10 -0.55
C VAL A 39 -23.98 -7.68 -0.37
N LEU A 40 -24.33 -6.75 -1.26
CA LEU A 40 -23.89 -5.37 -1.18
C LEU A 40 -24.36 -4.71 0.12
N SER A 41 -25.63 -4.87 0.50
CA SER A 41 -26.17 -4.35 1.75
C SER A 41 -25.46 -4.94 2.98
N SER A 42 -25.12 -6.23 2.96
CA SER A 42 -24.29 -6.86 4.01
C SER A 42 -22.89 -6.22 4.11
N MET A 43 -22.21 -6.01 2.99
CA MET A 43 -20.86 -5.40 2.95
C MET A 43 -20.88 -3.93 3.40
N THR A 44 -21.92 -3.19 3.01
CA THR A 44 -22.07 -1.78 3.41
C THR A 44 -22.35 -1.64 4.90
N PHE A 45 -23.14 -2.54 5.50
CA PHE A 45 -23.28 -2.60 6.95
C PHE A 45 -21.94 -2.89 7.64
N TRP A 46 -21.16 -3.84 7.12
CA TRP A 46 -19.83 -4.16 7.64
C TRP A 46 -18.91 -2.93 7.63
N LYS A 47 -18.94 -2.15 6.55
CA LYS A 47 -18.23 -0.87 6.42
C LYS A 47 -18.77 0.18 7.40
N TRP A 48 -20.09 0.33 7.51
CA TRP A 48 -20.74 1.31 8.39
C TRP A 48 -20.33 1.15 9.85
N LYS A 49 -20.22 -0.10 10.31
CA LYS A 49 -19.80 -0.44 11.68
C LYS A 49 -18.28 -0.50 11.87
N SER A 50 -17.50 -0.11 10.86
CA SER A 50 -16.03 -0.20 10.85
C SER A 50 -15.53 -1.61 11.17
N LEU A 51 -16.27 -2.63 10.78
CA LEU A 51 -15.91 -4.01 11.04
C LEU A 51 -14.79 -4.48 10.13
N ASN A 52 -14.67 -3.90 8.93
CA ASN A 52 -13.56 -4.14 7.99
C ASN A 52 -12.17 -3.77 8.55
N THR A 53 -12.12 -2.89 9.56
CA THR A 53 -10.88 -2.58 10.28
C THR A 53 -10.81 -3.31 11.62
N SER A 54 -11.93 -3.39 12.34
CA SER A 54 -11.99 -4.00 13.68
C SER A 54 -11.73 -5.51 13.67
N SER A 55 -12.00 -6.19 12.56
CA SER A 55 -11.74 -7.63 12.40
C SER A 55 -10.28 -7.97 12.08
N ASN A 56 -9.45 -6.98 11.78
CA ASN A 56 -8.04 -7.24 11.47
C ASN A 56 -7.30 -7.67 12.74
N LEU A 57 -6.46 -8.70 12.62
CA LEU A 57 -5.57 -9.18 13.68
C LEU A 57 -6.28 -9.60 14.97
N THR A 58 -7.55 -10.00 14.90
CA THR A 58 -8.29 -10.41 16.09
C THR A 58 -9.07 -11.70 15.87
N LYS A 59 -9.05 -12.56 16.88
CA LYS A 59 -9.95 -13.70 17.04
C LYS A 59 -11.04 -13.44 18.09
N ASP A 60 -11.12 -12.22 18.61
CA ASP A 60 -12.05 -11.83 19.67
C ASP A 60 -13.43 -11.51 19.11
N VAL A 61 -14.12 -12.57 18.68
CA VAL A 61 -15.45 -12.49 18.08
C VAL A 61 -16.48 -11.93 19.08
N ILE A 62 -16.39 -12.32 20.35
CA ILE A 62 -17.39 -11.99 21.37
C ILE A 62 -17.32 -10.54 21.80
N ASN A 63 -16.13 -9.99 22.08
CA ASN A 63 -16.05 -8.66 22.67
C ASN A 63 -15.82 -7.57 21.62
N LYS A 64 -15.19 -7.88 20.47
CA LYS A 64 -14.84 -6.86 19.47
C LYS A 64 -15.78 -6.81 18.27
N ILE A 65 -16.28 -7.96 17.82
CA ILE A 65 -17.01 -8.07 16.56
C ILE A 65 -18.52 -8.10 16.79
N CYS A 66 -19.02 -9.10 17.52
CA CYS A 66 -20.44 -9.32 17.69
C CYS A 66 -21.22 -8.12 18.29
N PRO A 67 -20.70 -7.36 19.28
CA PRO A 67 -21.43 -6.24 19.86
C PRO A 67 -21.70 -5.10 18.87
N LYS A 68 -20.89 -4.99 17.81
CA LYS A 68 -21.09 -4.01 16.73
C LYS A 68 -22.11 -4.48 15.69
N VAL A 69 -22.33 -5.80 15.59
CA VAL A 69 -23.30 -6.40 14.67
C VAL A 69 -24.71 -6.35 15.26
N GLY A 70 -24.86 -6.68 16.55
CA GLY A 70 -26.16 -6.66 17.20
C GLY A 70 -26.10 -7.11 18.66
N LYS A 71 -27.23 -6.97 19.36
CA LYS A 71 -27.36 -7.37 20.77
C LYS A 71 -27.13 -8.88 20.93
N ASN A 72 -26.64 -9.26 22.11
CA ASN A 72 -26.54 -10.65 22.50
C ASN A 72 -27.94 -11.17 22.86
N THR A 73 -28.34 -12.31 22.30
CA THR A 73 -29.67 -12.89 22.47
C THR A 73 -29.57 -14.39 22.67
N SER A 74 -30.39 -14.93 23.56
CA SER A 74 -30.48 -16.37 23.78
C SER A 74 -30.96 -17.08 22.52
N VAL A 75 -30.33 -18.21 22.20
CA VAL A 75 -30.69 -19.09 21.09
C VAL A 75 -30.50 -20.54 21.52
N THR A 76 -31.09 -21.47 20.78
CA THR A 76 -30.76 -22.88 20.91
C THR A 76 -29.55 -23.18 20.03
N GLY A 77 -28.48 -23.68 20.62
CA GLY A 77 -27.27 -24.10 19.93
C GLY A 77 -27.53 -25.32 19.03
N ARG A 78 -26.57 -25.61 18.13
CA ARG A 78 -26.67 -26.79 17.24
C ARG A 78 -26.72 -28.14 17.96
N ASP A 79 -26.25 -28.18 19.20
CA ASP A 79 -26.31 -29.34 20.09
C ASP A 79 -27.64 -29.44 20.87
N GLY A 80 -28.61 -28.57 20.57
CA GLY A 80 -29.90 -28.52 21.25
C GLY A 80 -29.86 -27.84 22.63
N LYS A 81 -28.70 -27.34 23.08
CA LYS A 81 -28.55 -26.68 24.38
C LYS A 81 -28.79 -25.18 24.31
N CYS A 82 -29.05 -24.56 25.46
CA CYS A 82 -29.15 -23.11 25.56
C CYS A 82 -27.77 -22.47 25.27
N SER A 83 -27.74 -21.46 24.41
CA SER A 83 -26.56 -20.67 24.09
C SER A 83 -26.96 -19.24 23.70
N THR A 84 -26.05 -18.47 23.13
CA THR A 84 -26.31 -17.13 22.63
C THR A 84 -25.86 -16.95 21.19
N ASN A 85 -26.46 -16.01 20.48
CA ASN A 85 -26.10 -15.72 19.09
C ASN A 85 -24.63 -15.27 18.94
N HIS A 86 -24.01 -14.69 19.97
CA HIS A 86 -22.58 -14.34 19.95
C HIS A 86 -21.70 -15.58 20.10
N GLU A 87 -22.02 -16.47 21.04
CA GLU A 87 -21.30 -17.74 21.26
C GLU A 87 -21.34 -18.65 20.04
N GLU A 88 -22.51 -18.84 19.42
CA GLU A 88 -22.65 -19.67 18.23
C GLU A 88 -21.82 -19.13 17.05
N LYS A 89 -21.74 -17.81 16.89
CA LYS A 89 -20.86 -17.17 15.89
C LYS A 89 -19.39 -17.42 16.19
N LYS A 90 -18.97 -17.37 17.46
CA LYS A 90 -17.59 -17.71 17.85
C LYS A 90 -17.28 -19.18 17.56
N LYS A 91 -18.18 -20.11 17.88
CA LYS A 91 -18.00 -21.54 17.59
C LYS A 91 -17.84 -21.79 16.08
N ILE A 92 -18.67 -21.17 15.24
CA ILE A 92 -18.54 -21.24 13.77
C ILE A 92 -17.21 -20.63 13.31
N PHE A 93 -16.84 -19.48 13.88
CA PHE A 93 -15.59 -18.83 13.53
C PHE A 93 -14.41 -19.74 13.83
N ASP A 94 -14.30 -20.21 15.07
CA ASP A 94 -13.16 -20.98 15.59
C ASP A 94 -13.03 -22.38 14.97
N GLY A 95 -14.14 -23.09 14.76
CA GLY A 95 -14.13 -24.49 14.31
C GLY A 95 -14.48 -24.67 12.82
N SER A 96 -14.53 -23.59 12.04
CA SER A 96 -14.78 -23.71 10.60
C SER A 96 -14.10 -22.60 9.82
N THR A 97 -14.56 -21.35 9.93
CA THR A 97 -14.06 -20.32 9.00
C THR A 97 -12.60 -19.97 9.24
N SER A 98 -12.15 -19.90 10.49
CA SER A 98 -10.74 -19.66 10.84
C SER A 98 -9.81 -20.73 10.27
N GLU A 99 -10.23 -21.99 10.32
CA GLU A 99 -9.47 -23.15 9.88
C GLU A 99 -9.44 -23.25 8.35
N VAL A 100 -10.60 -23.14 7.70
CA VAL A 100 -10.74 -23.18 6.24
C VAL A 100 -9.94 -22.06 5.59
N PHE A 101 -9.99 -20.85 6.15
CA PHE A 101 -9.20 -19.71 5.69
C PHE A 101 -7.78 -19.66 6.26
N LYS A 102 -7.37 -20.68 7.05
CA LYS A 102 -6.02 -20.83 7.61
C LYS A 102 -5.52 -19.54 8.26
N ILE A 103 -6.36 -18.89 9.07
CA ILE A 103 -6.02 -17.56 9.63
C ILE A 103 -4.82 -17.64 10.59
N ASP A 104 -4.51 -18.82 11.11
CA ASP A 104 -3.29 -19.06 11.89
C ASP A 104 -2.02 -19.12 11.05
N GLU A 105 -2.13 -19.37 9.75
CA GLU A 105 -1.04 -19.23 8.78
C GLU A 105 -0.91 -17.78 8.29
N CYS A 106 -1.90 -16.92 8.58
CA CYS A 106 -1.87 -15.53 8.15
C CYS A 106 -0.67 -14.79 8.76
N ARG A 107 0.18 -14.25 7.90
CA ARG A 107 1.35 -13.43 8.28
C ARG A 107 0.99 -11.98 8.58
N LEU A 108 -0.29 -11.60 8.48
CA LEU A 108 -0.74 -10.25 8.80
C LEU A 108 -0.50 -9.99 10.29
N GLY A 109 0.23 -8.92 10.61
CA GLY A 109 0.57 -8.57 12.00
C GLY A 109 1.62 -9.50 12.66
N LYS A 110 2.02 -10.61 12.02
CA LYS A 110 3.15 -11.42 12.46
C LYS A 110 4.45 -10.71 12.11
N SER A 111 4.80 -9.77 12.97
CA SER A 111 6.17 -9.36 13.19
C SER A 111 6.95 -10.61 13.63
N LEU A 112 7.82 -11.17 12.79
CA LEU A 112 8.99 -11.90 13.27
C LEU A 112 9.64 -11.01 14.34
N ASN A 113 9.63 -11.42 15.61
CA ASN A 113 10.28 -10.75 16.76
C ASN A 113 10.95 -9.40 16.41
N LYS A 114 10.15 -8.35 16.17
CA LYS A 114 10.65 -7.01 15.76
C LYS A 114 11.42 -6.30 16.86
N ASN A 115 11.56 -6.92 18.02
CA ASN A 115 11.84 -6.18 19.24
C ASN A 115 13.30 -5.78 19.43
N ASN A 116 14.25 -6.11 18.54
CA ASN A 116 15.64 -5.67 18.70
C ASN A 116 16.40 -5.30 17.41
N GLU A 117 15.83 -5.44 16.21
CA GLU A 117 16.54 -5.01 14.99
C GLU A 117 16.40 -3.51 14.76
N LYS A 118 17.54 -2.87 14.47
CA LYS A 118 17.67 -1.43 14.24
C LYS A 118 17.68 -1.14 12.74
N GLY A 119 16.65 -0.46 12.24
CA GLY A 119 16.58 0.02 10.86
C GLY A 119 15.22 -0.24 10.18
N THR A 120 15.08 0.33 8.99
CA THR A 120 13.89 0.17 8.15
C THR A 120 14.32 -0.16 6.73
N VAL A 121 13.61 -1.08 6.06
CA VAL A 121 13.82 -1.39 4.63
C VAL A 121 12.59 -1.02 3.82
N ILE A 122 12.79 -0.18 2.80
CA ILE A 122 11.81 0.14 1.77
C ILE A 122 12.19 -0.66 0.51
N PHE A 123 11.31 -1.55 0.08
CA PHE A 123 11.52 -2.39 -1.09
C PHE A 123 10.61 -1.95 -2.24
N ILE A 124 11.19 -1.67 -3.41
CA ILE A 124 10.45 -1.28 -4.62
C ILE A 124 10.66 -2.35 -5.69
N SER A 125 9.55 -2.95 -6.11
CA SER A 125 9.58 -4.03 -7.11
C SER A 125 10.06 -3.56 -8.49
N GLY A 126 10.66 -4.50 -9.23
CA GLY A 126 11.00 -4.36 -10.64
C GLY A 126 9.84 -4.68 -11.59
N LYS A 127 8.75 -5.27 -11.08
CA LYS A 127 7.57 -5.61 -11.87
C LYS A 127 6.55 -4.47 -11.79
N GLY A 128 6.03 -4.05 -12.94
CA GLY A 128 4.93 -3.11 -12.99
C GLY A 128 3.72 -3.68 -12.27
N SER A 129 3.03 -2.87 -11.46
CA SER A 129 1.88 -3.35 -10.68
C SER A 129 0.55 -2.99 -11.31
N LYS A 130 0.37 -1.70 -11.63
CA LYS A 130 -0.86 -1.14 -12.21
C LYS A 130 -0.59 0.25 -12.76
N TYR A 131 -1.58 0.81 -13.44
CA TYR A 131 -1.59 2.22 -13.80
C TYR A 131 -2.34 3.04 -12.75
N ILE A 132 -1.77 4.19 -12.37
CA ILE A 132 -2.48 5.26 -11.68
C ILE A 132 -2.55 6.44 -12.64
N SER A 133 -3.76 6.84 -13.02
CA SER A 133 -3.99 7.67 -14.21
C SER A 133 -3.35 7.02 -15.44
N SER A 134 -2.29 7.61 -16.00
CA SER A 134 -1.57 7.08 -17.17
C SER A 134 -0.16 6.60 -16.86
N TRP A 135 0.20 6.47 -15.57
CA TRP A 135 1.56 6.14 -15.15
C TRP A 135 1.63 4.76 -14.54
N LEU A 136 2.57 3.96 -15.04
CA LEU A 136 2.88 2.67 -14.43
C LEU A 136 3.50 2.92 -13.05
N VAL A 137 2.98 2.22 -12.05
CA VAL A 137 3.48 2.26 -10.69
C VAL A 137 3.93 0.88 -10.24
N TYR A 138 4.92 0.88 -9.35
CA TYR A 138 5.57 -0.30 -8.82
C TYR A 138 5.19 -0.43 -7.35
N LYS A 139 4.95 -1.67 -6.90
CA LYS A 139 4.64 -1.93 -5.50
C LYS A 139 5.83 -1.51 -4.64
N THR A 140 5.56 -0.73 -3.60
CA THR A 140 6.53 -0.25 -2.62
C THR A 140 6.12 -0.73 -1.24
N ASP A 141 6.91 -1.63 -0.68
CA ASP A 141 6.66 -2.28 0.60
C ASP A 141 7.67 -1.79 1.64
N VAL A 142 7.20 -1.43 2.83
CA VAL A 142 8.02 -0.94 3.95
C VAL A 142 8.03 -1.99 5.05
N TYR A 143 9.22 -2.30 5.54
CA TYR A 143 9.49 -3.24 6.61
C TYR A 143 10.20 -2.48 7.74
N LEU A 144 9.46 -2.19 8.81
CA LEU A 144 9.98 -1.51 10.00
C LEU A 144 10.71 -2.49 10.91
N ASN A 145 11.71 -1.98 11.63
CA ASN A 145 12.55 -2.75 12.56
C ASN A 145 13.16 -3.98 11.87
N MET A 146 13.76 -3.75 10.71
CA MET A 146 14.39 -4.78 9.88
C MET A 146 15.67 -4.21 9.28
N THR A 147 16.79 -4.91 9.52
CA THR A 147 18.06 -4.60 8.87
C THR A 147 18.04 -5.04 7.41
N LEU A 148 18.91 -4.45 6.58
CA LEU A 148 19.04 -4.85 5.18
C LEU A 148 19.45 -6.32 5.03
N ASP A 149 20.34 -6.81 5.89
CA ASP A 149 20.83 -8.20 5.82
C ASP A 149 19.74 -9.21 6.19
N THR A 150 18.95 -8.92 7.23
CA THR A 150 17.77 -9.72 7.57
C THR A 150 16.76 -9.72 6.44
N PHE A 151 16.45 -8.55 5.86
CA PHE A 151 15.56 -8.47 4.69
C PHE A 151 16.04 -9.37 3.55
N LYS A 152 17.32 -9.26 3.17
CA LYS A 152 17.90 -10.08 2.09
C LYS A 152 17.84 -11.57 2.41
N LYS A 153 18.14 -11.97 3.65
CA LYS A 153 18.08 -13.36 4.11
C LYS A 153 16.65 -13.92 4.02
N LEU A 154 15.66 -13.17 4.48
CA LEU A 154 14.25 -13.57 4.44
C LEU A 154 13.71 -13.60 3.01
N LYS A 155 14.08 -12.61 2.19
CA LYS A 155 13.69 -12.55 0.78
C LYS A 155 14.18 -13.75 -0.01
N ARG A 156 15.45 -14.16 0.17
CA ARG A 156 16.01 -15.36 -0.49
C ARG A 156 15.32 -16.65 -0.08
N LYS A 157 14.72 -16.69 1.12
CA LYS A 157 13.99 -17.85 1.65
C LYS A 157 12.49 -17.79 1.36
N GLU A 158 12.03 -16.76 0.64
CA GLU A 158 10.60 -16.49 0.41
C GLU A 158 9.78 -16.40 1.73
N ASP A 159 10.45 -15.94 2.79
CA ASP A 159 9.91 -15.88 4.15
C ASP A 159 9.84 -14.45 4.68
N LEU A 160 9.66 -13.48 3.78
CA LEU A 160 9.38 -12.11 4.20
C LEU A 160 8.05 -12.07 4.96
N PRO A 161 7.97 -11.32 6.08
CA PRO A 161 6.70 -11.05 6.74
C PRO A 161 5.83 -10.16 5.84
N ASN A 162 4.59 -9.92 6.26
CA ASN A 162 3.80 -8.89 5.61
C ASN A 162 4.44 -7.51 5.87
N PRO A 163 4.46 -6.62 4.86
CA PRO A 163 4.98 -5.27 5.04
C PRO A 163 4.13 -4.48 6.02
N ASP A 164 4.79 -3.59 6.78
CA ASP A 164 4.15 -2.65 7.70
C ASP A 164 3.32 -1.61 6.97
N PHE A 165 3.76 -1.25 5.77
CA PHE A 165 3.08 -0.31 4.90
C PHE A 165 3.33 -0.65 3.45
N THR A 166 2.27 -0.61 2.65
CA THR A 166 2.36 -0.76 1.20
C THR A 166 1.81 0.50 0.54
N THR A 167 2.56 1.02 -0.43
CA THR A 167 2.15 2.07 -1.34
C THR A 167 2.62 1.74 -2.76
N PHE A 168 2.44 2.67 -3.69
CA PHE A 168 2.85 2.53 -5.08
C PHE A 168 3.59 3.78 -5.53
N LEU A 169 4.76 3.59 -6.15
CA LEU A 169 5.56 4.67 -6.70
C LEU A 169 5.80 4.43 -8.19
N SER A 170 5.60 5.45 -9.01
CA SER A 170 6.09 5.46 -10.38
C SER A 170 7.58 5.72 -10.39
N ARG A 171 8.26 5.04 -11.31
CA ARG A 171 9.71 5.15 -11.57
C ARG A 171 10.00 5.75 -12.95
N ASP A 172 8.96 6.03 -13.73
CA ASP A 172 9.05 6.58 -15.10
C ASP A 172 9.13 8.11 -15.08
N ALA A 173 9.86 8.65 -14.09
CA ALA A 173 10.06 10.08 -13.89
C ALA A 173 11.21 10.55 -14.78
N HIS A 174 10.94 10.65 -16.08
CA HIS A 174 11.92 11.19 -17.01
C HIS A 174 11.88 12.72 -17.04
N GLY A 175 10.71 13.34 -16.91
CA GLY A 175 10.56 14.75 -17.24
C GLY A 175 10.50 14.94 -18.75
N ASP A 176 9.50 15.63 -19.26
CA ASP A 176 9.21 15.65 -20.71
C ASP A 176 9.35 17.05 -21.34
N LYS A 177 10.14 17.93 -20.71
CA LYS A 177 10.31 19.33 -21.14
C LYS A 177 11.79 19.65 -21.34
N GLU A 178 12.09 20.42 -22.40
CA GLU A 178 13.46 20.85 -22.74
C GLU A 178 14.18 21.56 -21.59
N LYS A 179 13.44 22.27 -20.72
CA LYS A 179 14.01 22.92 -19.52
C LYS A 179 14.69 21.97 -18.53
N TYR A 180 14.43 20.66 -18.65
CA TYR A 180 15.03 19.62 -17.83
C TYR A 180 16.37 19.11 -18.40
N GLY A 181 16.79 19.65 -19.55
CA GLY A 181 18.01 19.26 -20.23
C GLY A 181 17.83 18.03 -21.12
N LYS A 182 18.89 17.69 -21.85
CA LYS A 182 18.92 16.52 -22.71
C LYS A 182 19.24 15.27 -21.89
N HIS A 183 18.42 14.25 -22.06
CA HIS A 183 18.57 12.93 -21.51
C HIS A 183 19.75 12.19 -22.14
N SER A 184 20.44 11.42 -21.31
CA SER A 184 21.50 10.53 -21.74
C SER A 184 20.96 9.40 -22.60
N ASP A 185 21.77 8.98 -23.57
CA ASP A 185 21.51 7.80 -24.40
C ASP A 185 21.89 6.50 -23.68
N LYS A 186 22.43 6.59 -22.45
CA LYS A 186 22.65 5.44 -21.57
C LYS A 186 21.47 5.26 -20.61
N ARG A 187 21.00 4.02 -20.48
CA ARG A 187 20.02 3.65 -19.45
C ARG A 187 20.56 4.04 -18.07
N TYR A 188 19.73 4.68 -17.24
CA TYR A 188 20.10 5.22 -15.92
C TYR A 188 21.02 6.46 -15.91
N GLY A 189 21.46 6.93 -17.08
CA GLY A 189 22.28 8.14 -17.22
C GLY A 189 21.57 9.43 -16.79
N THR A 190 22.20 10.57 -17.06
CA THR A 190 21.64 11.90 -16.74
C THR A 190 20.25 12.07 -17.36
N GLY A 191 19.30 12.60 -16.58
CA GLY A 191 17.91 12.79 -17.03
C GLY A 191 17.03 11.53 -16.92
N ASN A 192 17.60 10.33 -16.84
CA ASN A 192 16.83 9.09 -16.88
C ASN A 192 16.38 8.62 -15.49
N GLU A 193 15.72 7.47 -15.42
CA GLU A 193 15.27 6.89 -14.15
C GLU A 193 16.44 6.61 -13.18
N THR A 194 16.13 6.46 -11.89
CA THR A 194 17.12 6.04 -10.89
C THR A 194 17.55 4.58 -11.14
N PRO A 195 18.88 4.30 -11.15
CA PRO A 195 19.39 2.93 -11.31
C PRO A 195 18.83 1.95 -10.26
N PRO A 196 18.77 0.65 -10.59
CA PRO A 196 18.53 -0.37 -9.57
C PRO A 196 19.72 -0.44 -8.61
N GLY A 197 19.44 -0.78 -7.36
CA GLY A 197 20.47 -0.85 -6.34
C GLY A 197 19.94 -0.65 -4.93
N GLU A 198 20.89 -0.50 -4.02
CA GLU A 198 20.67 -0.31 -2.60
C GLU A 198 21.14 1.08 -2.21
N TYR A 199 20.23 1.85 -1.64
CA TYR A 199 20.48 3.23 -1.26
C TYR A 199 20.00 3.46 0.18
N TYR A 200 20.18 4.68 0.63
CA TYR A 200 19.57 5.25 1.82
C TYR A 200 18.44 6.18 1.40
N LEU A 201 17.44 6.32 2.28
CA LEU A 201 16.52 7.44 2.25
C LEU A 201 16.92 8.41 3.36
N ILE A 202 17.05 9.68 3.04
CA ILE A 202 17.43 10.74 3.98
C ILE A 202 16.35 11.82 4.04
N PRO A 203 16.20 12.52 5.19
CA PRO A 203 15.26 13.61 5.31
C PRO A 203 15.76 14.83 4.54
N ALA A 204 14.84 15.74 4.23
CA ALA A 204 15.18 17.00 3.60
C ALA A 204 16.02 17.92 4.50
N THR A 205 16.93 18.67 3.89
CA THR A 205 17.68 19.76 4.52
C THR A 205 17.06 21.13 4.16
N PRO A 206 17.35 22.20 4.93
CA PRO A 206 16.86 23.54 4.63
C PRO A 206 17.18 23.96 3.18
N GLY A 207 16.18 24.50 2.48
CA GLY A 207 16.29 24.91 1.06
C GLY A 207 15.84 23.86 0.05
N GLN A 208 15.62 22.61 0.48
CA GLN A 208 15.09 21.56 -0.38
C GLN A 208 13.56 21.59 -0.50
N SER A 209 13.04 21.28 -1.69
CA SER A 209 11.60 21.37 -2.00
C SER A 209 10.77 20.16 -1.57
N TYR A 210 11.40 18.99 -1.43
CA TYR A 210 10.73 17.73 -1.08
C TYR A 210 11.15 17.27 0.31
N LYS A 211 10.47 16.27 0.86
CA LYS A 211 10.67 15.84 2.26
C LYS A 211 11.67 14.69 2.43
N MET A 212 11.91 13.91 1.36
CA MET A 212 12.68 12.67 1.42
C MET A 212 13.50 12.51 0.14
N TYR A 213 14.79 12.20 0.28
CA TYR A 213 15.75 12.09 -0.82
C TYR A 213 16.48 10.75 -0.82
N ILE A 214 16.79 10.23 -2.01
CA ILE A 214 17.60 9.02 -2.19
C ILE A 214 19.07 9.40 -2.13
N SER A 215 19.87 8.58 -1.44
CA SER A 215 21.27 8.85 -1.17
C SER A 215 22.11 7.57 -1.29
N SER A 216 23.28 7.65 -1.95
CA SER A 216 24.23 6.53 -1.97
C SER A 216 24.95 6.33 -0.65
N ASP A 217 25.20 7.41 0.09
CA ASP A 217 26.08 7.45 1.26
C ASP A 217 25.34 7.64 2.59
N GLY A 218 24.02 7.88 2.53
CA GLY A 218 23.18 8.17 3.70
C GLY A 218 23.36 9.57 4.27
N LYS A 219 24.08 10.46 3.58
CA LYS A 219 24.45 11.80 4.07
C LYS A 219 24.03 12.89 3.10
N SER A 220 24.29 12.71 1.82
CA SER A 220 24.02 13.69 0.77
C SER A 220 22.90 13.20 -0.15
N PRO A 221 22.03 14.09 -0.67
CA PRO A 221 20.95 13.74 -1.58
C PRO A 221 21.48 13.45 -2.99
N SER A 222 22.50 12.60 -3.09
CA SER A 222 23.26 12.29 -4.30
C SER A 222 23.32 10.78 -4.55
N ILE A 223 23.08 10.40 -5.80
CA ILE A 223 23.21 9.03 -6.27
C ILE A 223 24.25 8.90 -7.38
N LYS A 224 24.87 7.73 -7.52
CA LYS A 224 25.77 7.43 -8.65
C LYS A 224 25.00 6.80 -9.80
N GLY A 225 25.20 7.31 -11.01
CA GLY A 225 24.73 6.74 -12.26
C GLY A 225 25.86 6.61 -13.30
N PRO A 226 25.54 6.09 -14.51
CA PRO A 226 26.53 5.87 -15.58
C PRO A 226 27.24 7.13 -16.09
N ASP A 227 26.64 8.30 -15.89
CA ASP A 227 27.22 9.60 -16.28
C ASP A 227 27.79 10.38 -15.08
N GLY A 228 27.92 9.72 -13.92
CA GLY A 228 28.45 10.30 -12.70
C GLY A 228 27.38 10.55 -11.63
N ASN A 229 27.65 11.52 -10.76
CA ASN A 229 26.77 11.85 -9.65
C ASN A 229 25.50 12.58 -10.12
N ARG A 230 24.39 12.28 -9.46
CA ARG A 230 23.07 12.88 -9.72
C ARG A 230 22.46 13.30 -8.40
N ASP A 231 22.19 14.60 -8.28
CA ASP A 231 21.64 15.17 -7.06
C ASP A 231 20.12 15.33 -7.11
N GLY A 232 19.49 15.39 -5.95
CA GLY A 232 18.10 15.82 -5.81
C GLY A 232 17.04 14.78 -6.18
N VAL A 233 17.43 13.51 -6.34
CA VAL A 233 16.47 12.41 -6.56
C VAL A 233 15.64 12.22 -5.29
N ALA A 234 14.33 12.40 -5.40
CA ALA A 234 13.42 12.46 -4.26
C ALA A 234 12.23 11.51 -4.38
N ILE A 235 11.53 11.29 -3.26
CA ILE A 235 10.19 10.71 -3.24
C ILE A 235 9.17 11.83 -3.05
N HIS A 236 8.27 12.04 -4.01
CA HIS A 236 7.28 13.13 -3.94
C HIS A 236 5.97 12.82 -4.67
N GLN A 237 5.02 13.75 -4.60
CA GLN A 237 3.64 13.53 -5.04
C GLN A 237 3.36 13.80 -6.53
N TYR A 238 4.17 14.65 -7.15
CA TYR A 238 3.90 15.18 -8.49
C TYR A 238 3.94 14.12 -9.60
N SER A 239 3.46 14.51 -10.78
CA SER A 239 3.50 13.68 -11.98
C SER A 239 4.95 13.34 -12.40
N PRO A 240 5.22 12.12 -12.91
CA PRO A 240 6.49 11.77 -13.54
C PRO A 240 6.92 12.71 -14.68
N LYS A 241 5.98 13.43 -15.32
CA LYS A 241 6.30 14.46 -16.34
C LYS A 241 7.12 15.63 -15.81
N PHE A 242 7.09 15.88 -14.50
CA PHE A 242 7.73 17.04 -13.89
C PHE A 242 8.88 16.63 -12.95
N ALA A 243 9.38 15.43 -13.11
CA ALA A 243 10.32 14.82 -12.20
C ALA A 243 11.37 14.06 -12.99
N ILE A 244 12.63 14.14 -12.56
CA ILE A 244 13.78 13.55 -13.25
C ILE A 244 14.44 12.56 -12.29
N GLY A 245 14.41 11.28 -12.60
CA GLY A 245 14.92 10.20 -11.75
C GLY A 245 14.12 9.93 -10.48
N CYS A 246 13.30 10.87 -10.02
CA CYS A 246 12.53 10.75 -8.78
C CYS A 246 11.57 9.55 -8.76
N LEU A 247 11.09 9.23 -7.57
CA LEU A 247 10.00 8.27 -7.37
C LEU A 247 8.74 9.03 -7.00
N THR A 248 7.63 8.75 -7.66
CA THR A 248 6.43 9.60 -7.50
C THR A 248 5.17 8.83 -7.14
N THR A 249 4.32 9.40 -6.27
CA THR A 249 3.02 8.78 -5.95
C THR A 249 1.95 9.06 -6.99
N VAL A 250 2.21 9.94 -7.96
CA VAL A 250 1.28 10.29 -9.05
C VAL A 250 -0.04 10.88 -8.52
N THR A 251 0.03 11.65 -7.43
CA THR A 251 -1.14 12.24 -6.75
C THR A 251 -1.26 13.75 -6.98
N GLY A 252 -0.46 14.32 -7.87
CA GLY A 252 -0.59 15.73 -8.26
C GLY A 252 -0.18 16.67 -7.14
N LYS A 253 -1.13 17.41 -6.55
CA LYS A 253 -0.87 18.28 -5.39
C LYS A 253 -1.14 17.59 -4.05
N ASP A 254 -1.77 16.42 -4.04
CA ASP A 254 -2.08 15.71 -2.80
C ASP A 254 -0.83 15.07 -2.20
N THR A 255 -0.47 15.53 -1.00
CA THR A 255 0.70 15.07 -0.23
C THR A 255 0.37 13.96 0.77
N SER A 256 -0.88 13.50 0.85
CA SER A 256 -1.36 12.53 1.84
C SER A 256 -0.50 11.26 1.90
N ILE A 257 -0.21 10.64 0.76
CA ILE A 257 0.58 9.40 0.68
C ILE A 257 2.03 9.64 1.09
N VAL A 258 2.64 10.73 0.60
CA VAL A 258 4.03 11.09 0.93
C VAL A 258 4.17 11.38 2.41
N ASN A 259 3.23 12.12 3.00
CA ASN A 259 3.22 12.42 4.44
C ASN A 259 2.98 11.14 5.26
N LYS A 260 2.09 10.25 4.81
CA LYS A 260 1.85 8.98 5.48
C LYS A 260 3.09 8.09 5.46
N LEU A 261 3.79 8.00 4.33
CA LEU A 261 5.07 7.29 4.25
C LEU A 261 6.08 7.90 5.22
N LEU A 262 6.30 9.22 5.16
CA LEU A 262 7.21 9.92 6.06
C LEU A 262 6.89 9.66 7.54
N ASN A 263 5.62 9.75 7.94
CA ASN A 263 5.20 9.57 9.32
C ASN A 263 5.37 8.14 9.84
N ILE A 264 5.39 7.14 8.95
CA ILE A 264 5.64 5.74 9.31
C ILE A 264 7.15 5.49 9.48
N LEU A 265 7.99 6.25 8.77
CA LEU A 265 9.44 6.16 8.84
C LEU A 265 9.99 6.94 10.04
N ASN A 266 9.72 6.43 11.24
CA ASN A 266 10.20 7.02 12.51
C ASN A 266 11.74 7.09 12.61
N ASP A 267 12.44 6.24 11.84
CA ASP A 267 13.91 6.20 11.75
C ASP A 267 14.48 7.24 10.75
N LEU A 268 13.63 7.89 9.93
CA LEU A 268 14.10 8.83 8.90
C LEU A 268 14.66 10.14 9.46
N PRO A 269 14.16 10.73 10.56
CA PRO A 269 14.97 11.68 11.30
C PRO A 269 16.24 10.95 11.71
N LEU A 270 17.39 11.30 11.12
CA LEU A 270 18.72 10.75 11.41
C LEU A 270 19.16 11.13 12.85
N LYS A 271 18.38 10.68 13.84
CA LYS A 271 18.54 10.97 15.27
C LYS A 271 19.10 9.78 16.03
N ASP A 272 19.25 8.63 15.38
CA ASP A 272 19.86 7.42 15.94
C ASP A 272 20.61 6.62 14.85
N ASP A 273 21.20 5.48 15.25
CA ASP A 273 21.94 4.56 14.38
C ASP A 273 21.02 3.64 13.52
N LYS A 274 19.77 4.05 13.22
CA LYS A 274 18.82 3.24 12.44
C LYS A 274 18.67 3.79 11.01
N PRO A 275 19.38 3.24 10.02
CA PRO A 275 19.25 3.72 8.65
C PRO A 275 17.91 3.28 8.05
N VAL A 276 17.29 4.19 7.29
CA VAL A 276 16.24 3.83 6.33
C VAL A 276 16.91 3.44 5.01
N ARG A 277 16.89 2.15 4.71
CA ARG A 277 17.45 1.56 3.48
C ARG A 277 16.37 1.46 2.42
N ILE A 278 16.71 1.75 1.17
CA ILE A 278 15.81 1.60 0.04
C ILE A 278 16.44 0.67 -1.00
N ILE A 279 15.67 -0.31 -1.49
CA ILE A 279 16.09 -1.29 -2.49
C ILE A 279 15.23 -1.07 -3.73
N LEU A 280 15.88 -0.74 -4.84
CA LEU A 280 15.26 -0.63 -6.16
C LEU A 280 15.65 -1.86 -6.97
N GLU A 281 14.68 -2.72 -7.28
CA GLU A 281 14.94 -3.80 -8.23
C GLU A 281 15.09 -3.27 -9.65
N GLU A 282 15.79 -4.03 -10.49
CA GLU A 282 15.78 -3.76 -11.91
C GLU A 282 14.38 -3.96 -12.48
N ARG A 283 13.91 -2.95 -13.20
CA ARG A 283 12.60 -2.95 -13.83
C ARG A 283 12.66 -3.47 -15.25
N LYS A 284 11.62 -4.19 -15.67
CA LYS A 284 11.44 -4.51 -17.09
C LYS A 284 10.95 -3.26 -17.83
N VAL A 285 11.53 -3.00 -18.99
CA VAL A 285 11.24 -1.80 -19.79
C VAL A 285 11.09 -2.17 -21.25
N LYS A 286 10.37 -1.33 -21.98
CA LYS A 286 10.48 -1.22 -23.43
C LYS A 286 11.32 0.00 -23.77
N GLU A 287 12.05 -0.09 -24.86
CA GLU A 287 12.78 1.03 -25.43
C GLU A 287 11.90 1.72 -26.47
N GLU A 288 11.81 3.04 -26.36
CA GLU A 288 11.04 3.90 -27.24
C GLU A 288 11.91 5.07 -27.69
N GLN A 289 11.54 5.70 -28.81
CA GLN A 289 12.18 6.95 -29.22
C GLN A 289 11.47 8.12 -28.54
N TRP A 290 12.24 9.12 -28.11
CA TRP A 290 11.65 10.39 -27.69
C TRP A 290 11.02 11.11 -28.88
N ASN A 291 9.83 11.66 -28.67
CA ASN A 291 9.14 12.46 -29.70
C ASN A 291 9.92 13.74 -30.08
N ASN A 292 10.75 14.25 -29.16
CA ASN A 292 11.59 15.44 -29.38
C ASN A 292 13.05 15.09 -29.09
N ASN A 293 13.87 15.11 -30.15
CA ASN A 293 15.29 14.77 -30.10
C ASN A 293 16.15 15.75 -29.27
N LYS A 294 15.64 16.96 -28.99
CA LYS A 294 16.25 17.92 -28.06
C LYS A 294 16.14 17.46 -26.60
N ILE A 295 15.14 16.64 -26.31
CA ILE A 295 14.91 16.08 -24.96
C ILE A 295 15.70 14.79 -24.80
N GLY A 296 15.73 13.89 -25.78
CA GLY A 296 16.51 12.65 -25.70
C GLY A 296 16.43 11.86 -26.98
N THR A 297 17.13 10.72 -27.06
CA THR A 297 17.00 9.79 -28.19
C THR A 297 16.21 8.55 -27.76
N ILE A 298 16.72 7.81 -26.78
CA ILE A 298 16.12 6.60 -26.24
C ILE A 298 15.39 6.91 -24.94
N LYS A 299 14.20 6.34 -24.80
CA LYS A 299 13.36 6.38 -23.60
C LYS A 299 13.07 4.96 -23.13
N TRP A 300 13.34 4.69 -21.86
CA TRP A 300 13.01 3.41 -21.22
C TRP A 300 11.71 3.55 -20.44
N THR A 301 10.61 3.01 -20.96
CA THR A 301 9.30 3.06 -20.30
C THR A 301 8.99 1.72 -19.64
N GLY A 302 8.46 1.74 -18.42
CA GLY A 302 8.12 0.52 -17.71
C GLY A 302 7.04 -0.30 -18.39
N ILE A 303 7.10 -1.62 -18.20
CA ILE A 303 6.04 -2.55 -18.63
C ILE A 303 5.40 -3.25 -17.42
N LEU A 304 4.12 -3.59 -17.56
CA LEU A 304 3.36 -4.35 -16.57
C LEU A 304 3.95 -5.77 -16.41
#